data_AF-A0A257LGE6-F1
#
_entry.id   AF-A0A257LGE6-F1
#
_cell.length_a   1.000
_cell.length_b   1.000
_cell.length_c   1.000
_cell.angle_alpha   90.00
_cell.angle_beta   90.00
_cell.angle_gamma   90.00
#
_symmetry.space_group_name_H-M   'P 1'
#
loop_
_entity.id
_entity.type
_entity.pdbx_description
1 polymer ?
#
loop_
_entity_poly.entity_id
_entity_poly.type
_entity_poly.pdbx_seq_one_letter_code
_entity_poly.pdbx_strand_id
1 'polypeptide(L)' 'MDCDLCRETAPGFFTRHDEGGYSFVHKQPTTEDDIAVCMEALEGCPVEAIGNDGE' A
#
# COMPACT_ATOMS: atom_id res chain seq x y z
N MET A 1 11.29 5.54 -4.67
CA MET A 1 11.47 4.57 -5.77
C MET A 1 10.21 3.74 -5.85
N ASP A 2 9.60 3.58 -7.04
CA ASP A 2 8.46 2.67 -7.23
C ASP A 2 9.01 1.24 -7.36
N CYS A 3 8.95 0.48 -6.27
CA CYS A 3 9.49 -0.88 -6.17
C CYS A 3 8.41 -1.96 -6.35
N ASP A 4 7.16 -1.56 -6.58
CA ASP A 4 5.97 -2.40 -6.80
C ASP A 4 5.53 -3.33 -5.66
N LEU A 5 6.34 -3.45 -4.60
CA LEU A 5 6.10 -4.39 -3.49
C LEU A 5 4.73 -4.23 -2.83
N CYS A 6 4.23 -3.00 -2.66
CA CYS A 6 2.93 -2.77 -2.03
C CYS A 6 1.76 -3.34 -2.84
N ARG A 7 1.86 -3.35 -4.17
CA ARG A 7 0.83 -3.91 -5.07
C ARG A 7 0.96 -5.43 -5.19
N GLU A 8 2.15 -5.99 -4.94
CA GLU A 8 2.36 -7.43 -4.89
C GLU A 8 1.86 -8.02 -3.57
N THR A 9 2.17 -7.38 -2.44
CA THR A 9 1.74 -7.81 -1.10
C THR A 9 0.24 -7.58 -0.87
N ALA A 10 -0.27 -6.42 -1.29
CA ALA A 10 -1.63 -5.98 -0.96
C ALA A 10 -2.39 -5.44 -2.20
N PRO A 11 -2.56 -6.26 -3.27
CA PRO A 11 -3.18 -5.82 -4.54
C PRO A 11 -4.64 -5.35 -4.41
N GLY A 12 -5.35 -5.75 -3.35
CA GLY A 12 -6.72 -5.33 -3.08
C GLY A 12 -6.86 -3.92 -2.49
N PHE A 13 -5.74 -3.29 -2.13
CA PHE A 13 -5.69 -1.99 -1.44
C PHE A 13 -4.78 -0.98 -2.15
N PHE A 14 -3.69 -1.44 -2.77
CA PHE A 14 -2.76 -0.57 -3.48
C PHE A 14 -2.89 -0.71 -4.99
N THR A 15 -2.95 0.43 -5.68
CA THR A 15 -2.91 0.48 -7.15
C THR A 15 -1.93 1.54 -7.63
N ARG A 16 -1.65 1.53 -8.93
CA ARG A 16 -0.76 2.49 -9.57
C ARG A 16 -1.58 3.61 -10.20
N HIS A 17 -1.10 4.83 -10.05
CA HIS A 17 -1.51 5.95 -10.87
C HIS A 17 -0.58 6.01 -12.10
N ASP A 18 -1.06 5.54 -13.25
CA ASP A 18 -0.23 5.40 -14.46
C ASP A 18 0.32 6.73 -14.98
N GLU A 19 -0.49 7.80 -14.95
CA GLU A 19 -0.07 9.12 -15.44
C GLU A 19 0.95 9.79 -14.52
N GLY A 20 0.84 9.58 -13.21
CA GLY A 20 1.75 10.17 -12.22
C GLY A 20 2.94 9.27 -11.86
N GLY A 21 2.90 8.00 -12.24
CA GLY A 21 3.98 7.04 -11.97
C GLY A 21 4.20 6.75 -10.48
N TYR A 22 3.15 6.79 -9.65
CA TYR A 22 3.23 6.48 -8.22
C TYR A 22 2.14 5.50 -7.78
N SER A 23 2.44 4.75 -6.73
CA SER A 23 1.48 3.86 -6.06
C SER A 23 0.68 4.63 -5.00
N PHE A 24 -0.58 4.26 -4.80
CA PHE A 24 -1.44 4.84 -3.76
C PHE A 24 -2.44 3.81 -3.21
N VAL A 25 -2.96 4.10 -2.02
CA VAL A 25 -4.03 3.31 -1.39
C VAL A 25 -5.37 3.69 -2.03
N HIS A 26 -5.97 2.77 -2.81
CA HIS A 26 -7.25 3.00 -3.46
C HIS A 26 -8.45 2.53 -2.61
N LYS A 27 -8.21 1.70 -1.61
CA LYS A 27 -9.19 1.20 -0.65
C LYS A 27 -8.53 1.11 0.72
N GLN A 28 -9.17 1.67 1.74
CA GLN A 28 -8.70 1.51 3.12
C GLN A 28 -9.09 0.13 3.66
N PRO A 29 -8.20 -0.56 4.40
CA PRO A 29 -8.53 -1.82 5.06
C PRO A 29 -9.59 -1.59 6.14
N THR A 30 -10.54 -2.51 6.28
CA THR A 30 -11.67 -2.37 7.23
C THR A 30 -11.77 -3.51 8.23
N THR A 31 -11.02 -4.59 8.02
CA THR A 31 -10.98 -5.77 8.89
C THR A 31 -9.57 -5.99 9.41
N GLU A 32 -9.43 -6.76 10.48
CA GLU A 32 -8.11 -7.07 11.06
C GLU A 32 -7.20 -7.79 10.07
N ASP A 33 -7.75 -8.72 9.26
CA ASP A 33 -7.01 -9.40 8.20
C ASP A 33 -6.54 -8.42 7.10
N ASP A 34 -7.41 -7.50 6.67
CA ASP A 34 -7.04 -6.47 5.69
C ASP A 34 -5.92 -5.57 6.23
N ILE A 35 -6.02 -5.18 7.51
CA ILE A 35 -5.01 -4.35 8.18
C ILE A 35 -3.70 -5.10 8.23
N ALA A 36 -3.69 -6.39 8.60
CA ALA A 36 -2.47 -7.19 8.66
C ALA A 36 -1.74 -7.22 7.31
N VAL A 37 -2.47 -7.40 6.20
CA VAL A 37 -1.90 -7.41 4.85
C VAL A 37 -1.37 -6.02 4.44
N CYS A 38 -2.08 -4.94 4.77
CA CYS A 38 -1.61 -3.58 4.53
C CYS A 38 -0.39 -3.20 5.38
N MET A 39 -0.30 -3.72 6.61
CA MET A 39 0.84 -3.52 7.50
C MET A 39 2.08 -4.25 6.99
N GLU A 40 1.94 -5.46 6.44
CA GLU A 40 3.04 -6.16 5.77
C GLU A 40 3.58 -5.35 4.59
N ALA A 41 2.70 -4.77 3.77
CA ALA A 41 3.09 -3.89 2.68
C ALA A 41 3.82 -2.62 3.18
N LEU A 42 3.37 -2.05 4.30
CA LEU A 42 3.98 -0.89 4.95
C LEU A 42 5.40 -1.22 5.44
N GLU A 43 5.57 -2.31 6.17
CA GLU A 43 6.87 -2.75 6.69
C GLU A 43 7.85 -3.13 5.58
N GLY A 44 7.34 -3.67 4.47
CA GLY A 44 8.15 -4.00 3.30
C GLY A 44 8.63 -2.78 2.50
N CYS A 45 8.04 -1.59 2.69
CA CYS A 45 8.33 -0.44 1.86
C CYS A 45 9.77 0.07 2.07
N PRO A 46 10.67 -0.03 1.07
CA PRO A 46 12.10 0.29 1.26
C PRO A 46 12.38 1.78 1.46
N VAL A 47 11.37 2.62 1.22
CA VAL A 47 11.42 4.08 1.34
C VAL A 47 10.36 4.60 2.32
N GLU A 48 9.70 3.71 3.06
CA GLU A 48 8.71 4.08 4.09
C GLU A 48 7.63 5.04 3.56
N ALA A 49 7.19 4.84 2.32
CA ALA A 49 6.26 5.74 1.63
C ALA A 49 4.78 5.50 1.97
N ILE A 50 4.46 4.42 2.69
CA ILE A 50 3.09 4.07 3.08
C ILE A 50 2.83 4.65 4.47
N GLY A 51 1.83 5.53 4.58
CA GLY A 51 1.36 6.07 5.86
C GLY A 51 0.34 5.16 6.55
N ASN A 52 0.14 5.37 7.85
CA ASN A 52 -0.88 4.69 8.68
C ASN A 52 -1.70 5.66 9.54
N ASP A 53 -1.72 6.94 9.18
CA ASP A 53 -2.34 8.04 9.91
C ASP A 53 -3.88 7.99 9.90
N GLY A 54 -4.48 7.29 8.93
CA GLY A 54 -5.88 6.88 8.99
C GLY A 54 -6.91 8.02 9.00
N GLU A 55 -6.56 9.21 8.50
CA GLU A 55 -7.51 10.32 8.26
C GLU A 55 -8.23 10.23 6.91
#